data_AF-A0A2W4R4A8-F1
#
_entry.id   AF-A0A2W4R4A8-F1
#
_cell.length_a   1.000
_cell.length_b   1.000
_cell.length_c   1.000
_cell.angle_alpha   90.00
_cell.angle_beta   90.00
_cell.angle_gamma   90.00
#
_symmetry.space_group_name_H-M   'P 1'
#
loop_
_entity.id
_entity.type
_entity.pdbx_description
1 polymer ?
#
loop_
_entity_poly.entity_id
_entity_poly.type
_entity_poly.pdbx_seq_one_letter_code
_entity_poly.pdbx_strand_id
1 'polypeptide(L)'
;MLRVATPILLPSLGALLSDRAGVINIGLEGMMLGSAFTGVIVSAYSLQWLGPETGAALGPWLGLLAGVAVAVLMALLLGFFHLRLKADLILSGIALNILGSAATVAIMYELTGDRGNTSNLRSLVVPFIQLPSFINDIPIVGPFIYGVFNNQSVMTWVAFLSVGVVWYVLYRTPFGMHLRAAGENPAAAESVGIRVVRTRYMALVLSGVFAGLGGIHMSMGYLNLFQRDMTAGRGFIALAVPLLGGNHPIGTGLASLVFGFFDALAIRIGSLQIPSQVPQMIPYIATVMALVIYALQARQTLRVRALRAAEGENFNAPRWRAIQRLSVLHVFLAMIAVIGLIVSANLLAAPNAFGGPDSANPLAAGIGVISIILIAASAPFIARVERTASHALLSAAVSTLSLAVYLGLFLALFFEVGVALAIGAILGAAVWLVLGGRRLIQRDQRLAPATS
;
A
#
# COMPACT_ATOMS: atom_id res chain seq x y z
N MET A 1 -9.32 6.94 5.61
CA MET A 1 -8.05 6.73 4.88
C MET A 1 -6.85 6.64 5.84
N LEU A 2 -6.48 7.69 6.59
CA LEU A 2 -5.26 7.68 7.42
C LEU A 2 -5.17 6.50 8.41
N ARG A 3 -6.24 6.28 9.20
CA ARG A 3 -6.35 5.15 10.16
C ARG A 3 -6.19 3.77 9.50
N VAL A 4 -6.57 3.66 8.24
CA VAL A 4 -6.56 2.40 7.48
C VAL A 4 -5.23 2.21 6.76
N ALA A 5 -4.51 3.30 6.46
CA ALA A 5 -3.16 3.27 5.91
C ALA A 5 -2.10 2.89 6.95
N THR A 6 -2.29 3.25 8.23
CA THR A 6 -1.37 2.97 9.34
C THR A 6 -0.88 1.51 9.45
N PRO A 7 -1.75 0.47 9.44
CA PRO A 7 -1.32 -0.92 9.55
C PRO A 7 -0.65 -1.44 8.27
N ILE A 8 -0.64 -0.66 7.19
CA ILE A 8 0.15 -0.95 5.98
C ILE A 8 1.49 -0.19 6.06
N LEU A 9 1.45 1.08 6.44
CA LEU A 9 2.61 1.98 6.49
C LEU A 9 3.70 1.48 7.44
N LEU A 10 3.32 1.17 8.69
CA LEU A 10 4.28 0.71 9.69
C LEU A 10 5.06 -0.52 9.21
N PRO A 11 4.43 -1.67 8.91
CA PRO A 11 5.17 -2.84 8.41
C PRO A 11 5.88 -2.57 7.07
N SER A 12 5.39 -1.66 6.22
CA SER A 12 6.10 -1.29 4.98
C SER A 12 7.44 -0.60 5.25
N LEU A 13 7.54 0.25 6.27
CA LEU A 13 8.81 0.83 6.69
C LEU A 13 9.76 -0.23 7.25
N GLY A 14 9.23 -1.20 8.00
CA GLY A 14 9.98 -2.37 8.46
C GLY A 14 10.48 -3.24 7.31
N ALA A 15 9.63 -3.50 6.32
CA ALA A 15 9.96 -4.22 5.10
C ALA A 15 11.09 -3.49 4.35
N LEU A 16 10.96 -2.18 4.16
CA LEU A 16 11.96 -1.34 3.51
C LEU A 16 13.34 -1.46 4.18
N LEU A 17 13.40 -1.41 5.51
CA LEU A 17 14.68 -1.53 6.25
C LEU A 17 15.32 -2.91 6.06
N SER A 18 14.52 -3.98 6.12
CA SER A 18 14.99 -5.36 5.94
C SER A 18 15.45 -5.64 4.50
N ASP A 19 14.70 -5.15 3.51
CA ASP A 19 15.02 -5.24 2.09
C ASP A 19 16.33 -4.49 1.76
N ARG A 20 16.49 -3.27 2.31
CA ARG A 20 17.72 -2.49 2.15
C ARG A 20 18.96 -3.15 2.76
N ALA A 21 18.80 -4.08 3.70
CA ALA A 21 19.88 -4.89 4.26
C ALA A 21 20.15 -6.20 3.48
N GLY A 22 19.37 -6.47 2.42
CA GLY A 22 19.44 -7.69 1.63
C GLY A 22 18.77 -8.90 2.26
N VAL A 23 17.83 -8.70 3.21
CA VAL A 23 17.09 -9.78 3.87
C VAL A 23 15.61 -9.42 3.94
N ILE A 24 14.86 -9.77 2.91
CA ILE A 24 13.42 -9.47 2.83
C ILE A 24 12.66 -10.24 3.90
N ASN A 25 12.01 -9.54 4.83
CA ASN A 25 11.25 -10.16 5.90
C ASN A 25 9.87 -10.65 5.41
N ILE A 26 9.79 -11.86 4.86
CA ILE A 26 8.51 -12.44 4.37
C ILE A 26 7.54 -12.76 5.53
N GLY A 27 8.04 -12.85 6.77
CA GLY A 27 7.27 -13.21 7.97
C GLY A 27 6.41 -12.08 8.57
N LEU A 28 6.23 -10.94 7.88
CA LEU A 28 5.54 -9.76 8.42
C LEU A 28 4.09 -10.04 8.83
N GLU A 29 3.36 -10.85 8.06
CA GLU A 29 1.95 -11.19 8.35
C GLU A 29 1.82 -11.90 9.72
N GLY A 30 2.66 -12.91 9.95
CA GLY A 30 2.70 -13.65 11.22
C GLY A 30 3.13 -12.78 12.39
N MET A 31 4.12 -11.90 12.18
CA MET A 31 4.57 -10.96 13.22
C MET A 31 3.47 -9.97 13.61
N MET A 32 2.71 -9.47 12.64
CA MET A 32 1.58 -8.59 12.90
C MET A 32 0.47 -9.32 13.67
N LEU A 33 0.13 -10.56 13.28
CA LEU A 33 -0.87 -11.37 13.98
C LEU A 33 -0.45 -11.67 15.42
N GLY A 34 0.78 -12.15 15.63
CA GLY A 34 1.33 -12.44 16.95
C GLY A 34 1.35 -11.22 17.86
N SER A 35 1.74 -10.06 17.32
CA SER A 35 1.72 -8.79 18.05
C SER A 35 0.31 -8.34 18.41
N ALA A 36 -0.61 -8.36 17.44
CA ALA A 36 -2.00 -7.94 17.64
C ALA A 36 -2.70 -8.77 18.73
N PHE A 37 -2.53 -10.09 18.66
CA PHE A 37 -3.07 -11.03 19.64
C PHE A 37 -2.50 -10.82 21.04
N THR A 38 -1.18 -10.77 21.13
CA THR A 38 -0.49 -10.61 22.42
C THR A 38 -0.82 -9.27 23.06
N GLY A 39 -0.93 -8.20 22.27
CA GLY A 39 -1.30 -6.87 22.76
C GLY A 39 -2.69 -6.85 23.40
N VAL A 40 -3.67 -7.48 22.75
CA VAL A 40 -5.03 -7.60 23.29
C VAL A 40 -5.04 -8.40 24.59
N ILE A 41 -4.38 -9.56 24.63
CA ILE A 41 -4.32 -10.41 25.82
C ILE A 41 -3.68 -9.66 26.99
N VAL A 42 -2.46 -9.15 26.79
CA VAL A 42 -1.71 -8.51 27.87
C VAL A 42 -2.43 -7.26 28.35
N SER A 43 -3.04 -6.48 27.45
CA SER A 43 -3.82 -5.32 27.88
C SER A 43 -5.09 -5.71 28.65
N ALA A 44 -5.79 -6.77 28.24
CA ALA A 44 -6.99 -7.24 28.94
C ALA A 44 -6.67 -7.79 30.34
N TYR A 45 -5.65 -8.65 30.45
CA TYR A 45 -5.26 -9.24 31.74
C TYR A 45 -4.55 -8.24 32.67
N SER A 46 -4.01 -7.14 32.15
CA SER A 46 -3.42 -6.08 32.98
C SER A 46 -4.39 -5.50 34.01
N LEU A 47 -5.69 -5.46 33.69
CA LEU A 47 -6.75 -5.03 34.63
C LEU A 47 -6.87 -5.97 35.83
N GLN A 48 -6.58 -7.26 35.65
CA GLN A 48 -6.60 -8.27 36.71
C GLN A 48 -5.30 -8.24 37.51
N TRP A 49 -4.15 -8.10 36.84
CA TRP A 49 -2.83 -8.14 37.49
C TRP A 49 -2.50 -6.89 38.31
N LEU A 50 -2.91 -5.72 37.83
CA LEU A 50 -2.51 -4.41 38.39
C LEU A 50 -3.67 -3.66 39.07
N GLY A 51 -4.88 -4.24 39.03
CA GLY A 51 -6.11 -3.62 39.49
C GLY A 51 -6.74 -2.64 38.47
N PRO A 52 -7.97 -2.17 38.72
CA PRO A 52 -8.77 -1.45 37.71
C PRO A 52 -8.17 -0.10 37.30
N GLU A 53 -7.66 0.68 38.25
CA GLU A 53 -7.17 2.03 37.99
C GLU A 53 -5.79 2.02 37.32
N THR A 54 -4.83 1.31 37.91
CA THR A 54 -3.47 1.18 37.39
C THR A 54 -3.43 0.40 36.08
N GLY A 55 -4.24 -0.66 35.97
CA GLY A 55 -4.38 -1.45 34.75
C GLY A 55 -4.98 -0.65 33.61
N ALA A 56 -5.96 0.23 33.86
CA ALA A 56 -6.51 1.10 32.83
C ALA A 56 -5.47 2.09 32.28
N ALA A 57 -4.59 2.61 33.14
CA ALA A 57 -3.55 3.57 32.74
C ALA A 57 -2.35 2.92 32.03
N LEU A 58 -1.83 1.81 32.57
CA LEU A 58 -0.62 1.16 32.05
C LEU A 58 -0.89 0.03 31.05
N GLY A 59 -2.07 -0.58 31.11
CA GLY A 59 -2.45 -1.74 30.30
C GLY A 59 -2.29 -1.57 28.79
N PRO A 60 -2.69 -0.44 28.17
CA PRO A 60 -2.47 -0.23 26.74
C PRO A 60 -0.99 -0.25 26.35
N TRP A 61 -0.13 0.31 27.21
CA TRP A 61 1.31 0.38 26.97
C TRP A 61 2.00 -0.96 27.20
N LEU A 62 1.57 -1.72 28.22
CA LEU A 62 2.03 -3.08 28.45
C LEU A 62 1.65 -4.01 27.28
N GLY A 63 0.41 -3.89 26.79
CA GLY A 63 -0.02 -4.60 25.58
C GLY A 63 0.83 -4.25 24.37
N LEU A 64 1.08 -2.95 24.14
CA LEU A 64 1.94 -2.48 23.06
C LEU A 64 3.36 -3.07 23.15
N LEU A 65 3.99 -2.99 24.33
CA LEU A 65 5.35 -3.50 24.53
C LEU A 65 5.42 -5.02 24.36
N ALA A 66 4.45 -5.76 24.90
CA ALA A 66 4.41 -7.21 24.78
C ALA A 66 4.18 -7.67 23.33
N GLY A 67 3.26 -7.02 22.61
CA GLY A 67 3.03 -7.34 21.19
C GLY A 67 4.26 -7.04 20.32
N VAL A 68 4.89 -5.88 20.52
CA VAL A 68 6.15 -5.55 19.84
C VAL A 68 7.25 -6.55 20.18
N ALA A 69 7.37 -6.96 21.44
CA ALA A 69 8.34 -7.97 21.86
C ALA A 69 8.12 -9.30 21.14
N VAL A 70 6.88 -9.78 21.00
CA VAL A 70 6.57 -11.00 20.25
C VAL A 70 6.95 -10.87 18.77
N ALA A 71 6.63 -9.75 18.12
CA ALA A 71 7.03 -9.52 16.73
C ALA A 71 8.57 -9.48 16.56
N VAL A 72 9.29 -8.86 17.50
CA VAL A 72 10.75 -8.86 17.52
C VAL A 72 11.32 -10.27 17.73
N LEU A 73 10.75 -11.06 18.63
CA LEU A 73 11.15 -12.45 18.85
C LEU A 73 10.95 -13.30 17.59
N MET A 74 9.82 -13.14 16.90
CA MET A 74 9.57 -13.79 15.62
C MET A 74 10.56 -13.33 14.53
N ALA A 75 10.93 -12.04 14.50
CA ALA A 75 11.95 -11.52 13.59
C ALA A 75 13.35 -12.05 13.88
N LEU A 76 13.70 -12.21 15.17
CA LEU A 76 14.93 -12.85 15.59
C LEU A 76 14.94 -14.34 15.24
N LEU A 77 13.80 -15.01 15.34
CA LEU A 77 13.64 -16.41 14.93
C LEU A 77 13.87 -16.56 13.41
N LEU A 78 13.32 -15.65 12.59
CA LEU A 78 13.62 -15.60 11.16
C LEU A 78 15.13 -15.42 10.92
N GLY A 79 15.74 -14.46 11.61
CA GLY A 79 17.17 -14.20 11.53
C GLY A 79 18.01 -15.40 11.95
N PHE A 80 17.61 -16.13 12.98
CA PHE A 80 18.26 -17.36 13.42
C PHE A 80 18.24 -18.45 12.35
N PHE A 81 17.06 -18.77 11.81
CA PHE A 81 16.96 -19.78 10.75
C PHE A 81 17.71 -19.38 9.48
N HIS A 82 17.52 -18.15 9.02
CA HIS A 82 18.11 -17.72 7.77
C HIS A 82 19.60 -17.37 7.88
N LEU A 83 20.00 -16.53 8.84
CA LEU A 83 21.37 -16.01 8.93
C LEU A 83 22.33 -17.00 9.62
N ARG A 84 21.86 -17.79 10.59
CA ARG A 84 22.71 -18.72 11.33
C ARG A 84 22.63 -20.15 10.82
N LEU A 85 21.42 -20.65 10.58
CA LEU A 85 21.22 -22.02 10.07
C LEU A 85 21.22 -22.11 8.54
N LYS A 86 21.32 -20.98 7.83
CA LYS A 86 21.35 -20.91 6.37
C LYS A 86 20.12 -21.54 5.70
N ALA A 87 18.98 -21.52 6.40
CA ALA A 87 17.71 -21.95 5.84
C ALA A 87 17.25 -20.98 4.75
N ASP A 88 16.45 -21.48 3.80
CA ASP A 88 15.84 -20.64 2.78
C ASP A 88 14.96 -19.56 3.41
N LEU A 89 15.16 -18.32 3.00
CA LEU A 89 14.49 -17.14 3.58
C LEU A 89 12.98 -17.16 3.34
N ILE A 90 12.58 -17.58 2.13
CA ILE A 90 11.18 -17.59 1.72
C ILE A 90 10.43 -18.66 2.51
N LEU A 91 10.97 -19.87 2.57
CA LEU A 91 10.38 -20.98 3.31
C LEU A 91 10.29 -20.66 4.82
N SER A 92 11.36 -20.09 5.39
CA SER A 92 11.38 -19.70 6.81
C SER A 92 10.34 -18.61 7.12
N GLY A 93 10.19 -17.63 6.23
CA GLY A 93 9.17 -16.58 6.35
C GLY A 93 7.75 -17.11 6.25
N ILE A 94 7.48 -18.01 5.29
CA ILE A 94 6.18 -18.68 5.16
C ILE A 94 5.85 -19.50 6.42
N ALA A 95 6.82 -20.25 6.94
CA ALA A 95 6.65 -21.02 8.17
C ALA A 95 6.30 -20.11 9.36
N LEU A 96 6.94 -18.95 9.49
CA LEU A 96 6.60 -17.96 10.52
C LEU A 96 5.20 -17.37 10.37
N ASN A 97 4.74 -17.13 9.13
CA ASN A 97 3.37 -16.67 8.88
C ASN A 97 2.35 -17.72 9.29
N ILE A 98 2.58 -19.00 8.93
CA ILE A 98 1.73 -20.12 9.33
C ILE A 98 1.72 -20.26 10.86
N LEU A 99 2.90 -20.16 11.49
CA LEU A 99 3.02 -20.17 12.95
C LEU A 99 2.20 -19.04 13.58
N GLY A 100 2.30 -17.81 13.07
CA GLY A 100 1.54 -16.66 13.59
C GLY A 100 0.02 -16.87 13.47
N SER A 101 -0.47 -17.33 12.32
CA SER A 101 -1.91 -17.60 12.13
C SER A 101 -2.40 -18.76 13.00
N ALA A 102 -1.69 -19.90 13.02
CA ALA A 102 -2.12 -21.07 13.76
C ALA A 102 -1.98 -20.91 15.28
N ALA A 103 -0.83 -20.38 15.76
CA ALA A 103 -0.57 -20.23 17.18
C ALA A 103 -1.52 -19.22 17.84
N THR A 104 -1.81 -18.09 17.17
CA THR A 104 -2.75 -17.11 17.72
C THR A 104 -4.14 -17.69 17.88
N VAL A 105 -4.65 -18.45 16.91
CA VAL A 105 -5.97 -19.11 17.02
C VAL A 105 -5.97 -20.21 18.09
N ALA A 106 -4.90 -21.02 18.17
CA ALA A 106 -4.81 -22.10 19.14
C ALA A 106 -4.77 -21.57 20.59
N ILE A 107 -3.93 -20.56 20.85
CA ILE A 107 -3.83 -19.94 22.17
C ILE A 107 -5.10 -19.15 22.51
N MET A 108 -5.72 -18.48 21.51
CA MET A 108 -6.99 -17.78 21.71
C MET A 108 -8.08 -18.72 22.21
N TYR A 109 -8.21 -19.89 21.56
CA TYR A 109 -9.24 -20.87 21.92
C TYR A 109 -9.09 -21.37 23.35
N GLU A 110 -7.84 -21.61 23.81
CA GLU A 110 -7.59 -21.98 25.20
C GLU A 110 -8.01 -20.85 26.16
N LEU A 111 -7.60 -19.62 25.89
CA LEU A 111 -7.82 -18.50 26.81
C LEU A 111 -9.27 -17.99 26.83
N THR A 112 -9.99 -18.03 25.70
CA THR A 112 -11.31 -17.40 25.55
C THR A 112 -12.45 -18.38 25.28
N GLY A 113 -12.14 -19.64 24.93
CA GLY A 113 -13.13 -20.61 24.45
C GLY A 113 -13.65 -20.34 23.04
N ASP A 114 -13.21 -19.26 22.37
CA ASP A 114 -13.65 -18.85 21.03
C ASP A 114 -12.49 -18.91 20.03
N ARG A 115 -12.77 -19.39 18.80
CA ARG A 115 -11.81 -19.48 17.69
C ARG A 115 -11.93 -18.31 16.70
N GLY A 116 -12.96 -17.49 16.82
CA GLY A 116 -13.25 -16.38 15.92
C GLY A 116 -12.70 -15.05 16.40
N ASN A 117 -12.94 -14.68 17.66
CA ASN A 117 -12.51 -13.40 18.20
C ASN A 117 -12.32 -13.41 19.73
N THR A 118 -11.84 -12.29 20.27
CA THR A 118 -11.66 -12.07 21.71
C THR A 118 -12.67 -11.08 22.28
N SER A 119 -13.90 -11.02 21.76
CA SER A 119 -14.93 -10.06 22.22
C SER A 119 -15.30 -10.23 23.70
N ASN A 120 -15.10 -11.44 24.25
CA ASN A 120 -15.29 -11.74 25.67
C ASN A 120 -14.20 -11.14 26.58
N LEU A 121 -13.09 -10.65 26.02
CA LEU A 121 -12.03 -9.97 26.76
C LEU A 121 -12.22 -8.46 26.70
N ARG A 122 -12.11 -7.80 27.85
CA ARG A 122 -12.12 -6.33 27.94
C ARG A 122 -10.73 -5.78 27.57
N SER A 123 -10.42 -5.81 26.28
CA SER A 123 -9.20 -5.21 25.75
C SER A 123 -9.19 -3.69 25.95
N LEU A 124 -8.01 -3.14 26.22
CA LEU A 124 -7.83 -1.70 26.31
C LEU A 124 -7.31 -1.14 24.98
N VAL A 125 -7.72 0.08 24.66
CA VAL A 125 -7.30 0.79 23.44
C VAL A 125 -6.19 1.77 23.76
N VAL A 126 -5.26 1.92 22.82
CA VAL A 126 -4.19 2.91 22.95
C VAL A 126 -4.79 4.31 22.74
N PRO A 127 -4.32 5.35 23.46
CA PRO A 127 -4.98 6.65 23.46
C PRO A 127 -5.15 7.28 22.07
N PHE A 128 -6.18 8.11 21.95
CA PHE A 128 -6.45 8.96 20.79
C PHE A 128 -6.03 10.38 21.10
N ILE A 129 -5.30 11.00 20.18
CA ILE A 129 -4.88 12.40 20.30
C ILE A 129 -6.01 13.26 19.72
N GLN A 130 -6.57 14.12 20.55
CA GLN A 130 -7.52 15.15 20.14
C GLN A 130 -6.75 16.44 19.88
N LEU A 131 -6.97 17.05 18.72
CA LEU A 131 -6.32 18.31 18.37
C LEU A 131 -6.99 19.47 19.12
N PRO A 132 -6.22 20.46 19.58
CA PRO A 132 -6.79 21.66 20.18
C PRO A 132 -7.78 22.37 19.25
N SER A 133 -8.88 22.87 19.81
CA SER A 133 -9.98 23.50 19.07
C SER A 133 -9.55 24.73 18.26
N PHE A 134 -8.54 25.49 18.73
CA PHE A 134 -8.02 26.68 18.03
C PHE A 134 -7.47 26.40 16.62
N ILE A 135 -7.13 25.14 16.31
CA ILE A 135 -6.65 24.76 14.97
C ILE A 135 -7.77 24.83 13.95
N ASN A 136 -9.03 24.62 14.36
CA ASN A 136 -10.19 24.70 13.48
C ASN A 136 -10.51 26.14 13.04
N ASP A 137 -10.09 27.13 13.83
CA ASP A 137 -10.39 28.55 13.61
C ASP A 137 -9.47 29.21 12.56
N ILE A 138 -8.46 28.49 12.06
CA ILE A 138 -7.57 28.96 10.99
C ILE A 138 -8.34 28.93 9.66
N PRO A 139 -8.53 30.08 8.96
CA PRO A 139 -9.25 30.11 7.69
C PRO A 139 -8.63 29.18 6.65
N ILE A 140 -9.48 28.47 5.89
CA ILE A 140 -9.12 27.58 4.75
C ILE A 140 -8.39 26.28 5.16
N VAL A 141 -7.37 26.37 6.00
CA VAL A 141 -6.51 25.24 6.37
C VAL A 141 -7.01 24.52 7.64
N GLY A 142 -7.60 25.27 8.58
CA GLY A 142 -8.07 24.76 9.86
C GLY A 142 -9.12 23.65 9.75
N PRO A 143 -10.21 23.83 8.99
CA PRO A 143 -11.23 22.80 8.82
C PRO A 143 -10.71 21.53 8.15
N PHE A 144 -9.74 21.64 7.23
CA PHE A 144 -9.12 20.49 6.59
C PHE A 144 -8.21 19.73 7.57
N ILE A 145 -7.31 20.43 8.27
CA ILE A 145 -6.41 19.80 9.23
C ILE A 145 -7.20 19.19 10.38
N TYR A 146 -8.17 19.92 10.91
CA TYR A 146 -9.02 19.44 12.00
C TYR A 146 -9.88 18.25 11.54
N GLY A 147 -10.49 18.31 10.35
CA GLY A 147 -11.27 17.19 9.82
C GLY A 147 -10.46 15.93 9.53
N VAL A 148 -9.18 16.07 9.15
CA VAL A 148 -8.33 14.95 8.76
C VAL A 148 -7.54 14.36 9.94
N PHE A 149 -6.98 15.20 10.81
CA PHE A 149 -6.03 14.80 11.85
C PHE A 149 -6.60 14.79 13.27
N ASN A 150 -7.82 15.28 13.48
CA ASN A 150 -8.46 15.18 14.80
C ASN A 150 -8.87 13.74 15.11
N ASN A 151 -8.85 13.39 16.40
CA ASN A 151 -9.26 12.09 16.95
C ASN A 151 -8.53 10.89 16.29
N GLN A 152 -7.23 11.05 16.06
CA GLN A 152 -6.39 9.99 15.49
C GLN A 152 -5.69 9.22 16.61
N SER A 153 -5.60 7.90 16.46
CA SER A 153 -4.83 7.06 17.39
C SER A 153 -3.36 7.49 17.40
N VAL A 154 -2.69 7.38 18.56
CA VAL A 154 -1.25 7.63 18.70
C VAL A 154 -0.43 6.87 17.65
N MET A 155 -0.85 5.67 17.23
CA MET A 155 -0.14 4.86 16.24
C MET A 155 -0.17 5.47 14.85
N THR A 156 -1.25 6.17 14.49
CA THR A 156 -1.32 6.92 13.23
C THR A 156 -0.23 7.99 13.20
N TRP A 157 -0.07 8.74 14.30
CA TRP A 157 0.98 9.75 14.43
C TRP A 157 2.38 9.14 14.40
N VAL A 158 2.59 8.07 15.16
CA VAL A 158 3.85 7.31 15.15
C VAL A 158 4.19 6.85 13.74
N ALA A 159 3.22 6.37 12.94
CA ALA A 159 3.46 5.91 11.59
C ALA A 159 3.95 7.02 10.64
N PHE A 160 3.30 8.19 10.66
CA PHE A 160 3.74 9.32 9.82
C PHE A 160 5.08 9.90 10.29
N LEU A 161 5.29 10.02 11.60
CA LEU A 161 6.58 10.45 12.15
C LEU A 161 7.70 9.48 11.78
N SER A 162 7.39 8.17 11.79
CA SER A 162 8.34 7.11 11.44
C SER A 162 8.84 7.22 10.00
N VAL A 163 8.06 7.76 9.07
CA VAL A 163 8.54 8.02 7.70
C VAL A 163 9.75 8.96 7.71
N GLY A 164 9.67 10.06 8.47
CA GLY A 164 10.76 11.01 8.63
C GLY A 164 11.94 10.43 9.40
N VAL A 165 11.67 9.68 10.47
CA VAL A 165 12.71 9.01 11.27
C VAL A 165 13.47 7.98 10.43
N VAL A 166 12.77 7.11 9.70
CA VAL A 166 13.39 6.10 8.84
C VAL A 166 14.16 6.75 7.70
N TRP A 167 13.66 7.84 7.13
CA TRP A 167 14.41 8.65 6.16
C TRP A 167 15.72 9.18 6.73
N TYR A 168 15.67 9.79 7.91
CA TYR A 168 16.86 10.31 8.58
C TYR A 168 17.84 9.17 8.90
N VAL A 169 17.37 8.07 9.48
CA VAL A 169 18.21 6.91 9.81
C VAL A 169 18.87 6.33 8.56
N LEU A 170 18.12 6.13 7.47
CA LEU A 170 18.64 5.48 6.27
C LEU A 170 19.67 6.33 5.51
N TYR A 171 19.48 7.65 5.48
CA TYR A 171 20.29 8.55 4.63
C TYR A 171 21.26 9.46 5.40
N ARG A 172 21.04 9.68 6.70
CA ARG A 172 21.84 10.62 7.51
C ARG A 172 22.65 9.96 8.62
N THR A 173 22.53 8.65 8.84
CA THR A 173 23.28 7.95 9.91
C THR A 173 24.25 6.88 9.37
N PRO A 174 25.34 6.57 10.10
CA PRO A 174 26.26 5.49 9.74
C PRO A 174 25.58 4.12 9.65
N PHE A 175 24.61 3.85 10.52
CA PHE A 175 23.82 2.61 10.48
C PHE A 175 23.11 2.47 9.12
N GLY A 176 22.45 3.52 8.64
CA GLY A 176 21.79 3.52 7.34
C GLY A 176 22.74 3.32 6.16
N MET A 177 23.97 3.83 6.24
CA MET A 177 25.00 3.57 5.23
C MET A 177 25.46 2.11 5.24
N HIS A 178 25.76 1.56 6.43
CA HIS A 178 26.15 0.14 6.57
C HIS A 178 25.04 -0.80 6.10
N LEU A 179 23.79 -0.46 6.41
CA LEU A 179 22.62 -1.23 6.03
C LEU A 179 22.50 -1.30 4.50
N ARG A 180 22.57 -0.16 3.80
CA ARG A 180 22.54 -0.13 2.33
C ARG A 180 23.75 -0.84 1.71
N ALA A 181 24.95 -0.63 2.23
CA ALA A 181 26.16 -1.30 1.75
C ALA A 181 26.06 -2.84 1.89
N ALA A 182 25.55 -3.32 3.02
CA ALA A 182 25.34 -4.75 3.27
C ALA A 182 24.29 -5.40 2.35
N GLY A 183 23.30 -4.61 1.89
CA GLY A 183 22.32 -5.06 0.91
C GLY A 183 22.83 -5.02 -0.54
N GLU A 184 23.61 -4.01 -0.91
CA GLU A 184 24.12 -3.84 -2.29
C GLU A 184 25.26 -4.80 -2.63
N ASN A 185 26.29 -4.86 -1.78
CA ASN A 185 27.41 -5.79 -1.95
C ASN A 185 27.96 -6.23 -0.58
N PRO A 186 27.47 -7.35 -0.02
CA PRO A 186 27.90 -7.80 1.30
C PRO A 186 29.39 -8.14 1.36
N ALA A 187 29.99 -8.69 0.29
CA ALA A 187 31.42 -9.02 0.26
C ALA A 187 32.30 -7.76 0.29
N ALA A 188 31.91 -6.71 -0.42
CA ALA A 188 32.62 -5.42 -0.38
C ALA A 188 32.41 -4.69 0.95
N ALA A 189 31.25 -4.84 1.59
CA ALA A 189 31.01 -4.28 2.91
C ALA A 189 31.87 -4.97 3.99
N GLU A 190 32.02 -6.29 3.91
CA GLU A 190 32.87 -7.05 4.84
C GLU A 190 34.35 -6.70 4.70
N SER A 191 34.86 -6.45 3.48
CA SER A 191 36.28 -6.11 3.26
C SER A 191 36.70 -4.78 3.90
N VAL A 192 35.75 -3.87 4.10
CA VAL A 192 35.97 -2.59 4.80
C VAL A 192 35.59 -2.63 6.28
N GLY A 193 35.32 -3.84 6.83
CA GLY A 193 35.09 -4.06 8.27
C GLY A 193 33.63 -3.96 8.73
N ILE A 194 32.65 -3.88 7.82
CA ILE A 194 31.22 -3.87 8.18
C ILE A 194 30.79 -5.29 8.53
N ARG A 195 30.26 -5.48 9.75
CA ARG A 195 29.68 -6.76 10.19
C ARG A 195 28.29 -6.98 9.57
N VAL A 196 28.25 -7.49 8.34
CA VAL A 196 27.02 -7.70 7.55
C VAL A 196 25.96 -8.50 8.31
N VAL A 197 26.33 -9.62 8.93
CA VAL A 197 25.38 -10.46 9.70
C VAL A 197 24.72 -9.67 10.83
N ARG A 198 25.47 -8.87 11.58
CA ARG A 198 24.94 -8.03 12.66
C ARG A 198 24.00 -6.96 12.11
N THR A 199 24.36 -6.32 11.01
CA THR A 199 23.53 -5.31 10.35
C THR A 199 22.19 -5.91 9.88
N ARG A 200 22.21 -7.12 9.32
CA ARG A 200 21.01 -7.86 8.90
C ARG A 200 20.11 -8.22 10.08
N TYR A 201 20.67 -8.69 11.20
CA TYR A 201 19.89 -8.90 12.42
C TYR A 201 19.22 -7.63 12.92
N MET A 202 19.94 -6.51 12.95
CA MET A 202 19.37 -5.21 13.36
C MET A 202 18.23 -4.77 12.42
N ALA A 203 18.39 -4.99 11.11
CA ALA A 203 17.34 -4.68 10.13
C ALA A 203 16.08 -5.54 10.35
N LEU A 204 16.24 -6.84 10.62
CA LEU A 204 15.13 -7.73 10.96
C LEU A 204 14.45 -7.32 12.27
N VAL A 205 15.19 -6.96 13.31
CA VAL A 205 14.62 -6.48 14.58
C VAL A 205 13.80 -5.22 14.36
N LEU A 206 14.33 -4.23 13.64
CA LEU A 206 13.57 -3.02 13.29
C LEU A 206 12.32 -3.35 12.46
N SER A 207 12.42 -4.30 11.54
CA SER A 207 11.28 -4.82 10.79
C SER A 207 10.21 -5.41 11.71
N GLY A 208 10.61 -6.22 12.69
CA GLY A 208 9.74 -6.78 13.72
C GLY A 208 9.09 -5.69 14.60
N VAL A 209 9.82 -4.64 14.99
CA VAL A 209 9.24 -3.51 15.74
C VAL A 209 8.12 -2.84 14.93
N PHE A 210 8.39 -2.51 13.68
CA PHE A 210 7.44 -1.86 12.79
C PHE A 210 6.23 -2.75 12.46
N ALA A 211 6.45 -4.04 12.23
CA ALA A 211 5.38 -5.03 12.08
C ALA A 211 4.53 -5.14 13.34
N GLY A 212 5.18 -5.18 14.50
CA GLY A 212 4.55 -5.23 15.81
C GLY A 212 3.63 -4.04 16.04
N LEU A 213 4.11 -2.82 15.80
CA LEU A 213 3.31 -1.60 15.88
C LEU A 213 2.12 -1.62 14.90
N GLY A 214 2.31 -2.16 13.69
CA GLY A 214 1.23 -2.38 12.73
C GLY A 214 0.12 -3.28 13.27
N GLY A 215 0.48 -4.41 13.89
CA GLY A 215 -0.46 -5.33 14.54
C GLY A 215 -1.17 -4.74 15.76
N ILE A 216 -0.45 -4.00 16.61
CA ILE A 216 -1.04 -3.28 17.75
C ILE A 216 -2.09 -2.27 17.27
N HIS A 217 -1.79 -1.52 16.21
CA HIS A 217 -2.76 -0.58 15.66
C HIS A 217 -4.05 -1.28 15.21
N MET A 218 -3.98 -2.48 14.62
CA MET A 218 -5.20 -3.17 14.18
C MET A 218 -6.11 -3.60 15.35
N SER A 219 -5.52 -4.07 16.43
CA SER A 219 -6.24 -4.71 17.54
C SER A 219 -6.54 -3.80 18.73
N MET A 220 -5.78 -2.70 18.89
CA MET A 220 -5.90 -1.74 19.99
C MET A 220 -5.97 -0.27 19.54
N GLY A 221 -5.87 0.04 18.24
CA GLY A 221 -6.00 1.40 17.69
C GLY A 221 -7.11 1.56 16.65
N TYR A 222 -7.48 0.46 15.98
CA TYR A 222 -8.52 0.39 14.97
C TYR A 222 -9.74 -0.35 15.53
N LEU A 223 -9.54 -1.57 16.00
CA LEU A 223 -10.48 -2.33 16.83
C LEU A 223 -10.04 -2.31 18.30
N ASN A 224 -10.88 -2.87 19.16
CA ASN A 224 -10.61 -3.14 20.57
C ASN A 224 -10.67 -4.65 20.86
N LEU A 225 -10.37 -5.49 19.87
CA LEU A 225 -10.40 -6.94 19.98
C LEU A 225 -9.41 -7.57 18.99
N PHE A 226 -9.08 -8.82 19.26
CA PHE A 226 -8.44 -9.68 18.29
C PHE A 226 -9.48 -10.49 17.53
N GLN A 227 -9.37 -10.50 16.20
CA GLN A 227 -10.13 -11.37 15.31
C GLN A 227 -9.15 -12.25 14.54
N ARG A 228 -9.54 -13.51 14.34
CA ARG A 228 -8.76 -14.45 13.54
C ARG A 228 -8.41 -13.84 12.18
N ASP A 229 -7.14 -13.97 11.80
CA ASP A 229 -6.60 -13.52 10.52
C ASP A 229 -6.89 -12.03 10.20
N MET A 230 -7.01 -11.18 11.24
CA MET A 230 -7.37 -9.75 11.08
C MET A 230 -6.45 -8.97 10.14
N THR A 231 -5.18 -9.37 10.02
CA THR A 231 -4.18 -8.72 9.17
C THR A 231 -4.63 -8.72 7.72
N ALA A 232 -5.35 -9.77 7.31
CA ALA A 232 -6.00 -9.92 6.02
C ALA A 232 -5.08 -9.52 4.86
N GLY A 233 -3.86 -10.06 4.85
CA GLY A 233 -2.87 -9.91 3.79
C GLY A 233 -2.09 -8.59 3.79
N ARG A 234 -2.32 -7.69 4.76
CA ARG A 234 -1.62 -6.39 4.84
C ARG A 234 -0.11 -6.54 5.04
N GLY A 235 0.36 -7.60 5.70
CA GLY A 235 1.78 -7.92 5.82
C GLY A 235 2.41 -8.28 4.47
N PHE A 236 1.68 -8.94 3.58
CA PHE A 236 2.14 -9.19 2.21
C PHE A 236 2.10 -7.93 1.34
N ILE A 237 1.06 -7.11 1.48
CA ILE A 237 0.98 -5.79 0.81
C ILE A 237 2.19 -4.93 1.23
N ALA A 238 2.55 -4.96 2.51
CA ALA A 238 3.69 -4.22 3.05
C ALA A 238 5.05 -4.61 2.45
N LEU A 239 5.20 -5.80 1.85
CA LEU A 239 6.39 -6.18 1.09
C LEU A 239 6.45 -5.49 -0.29
N ALA A 240 5.29 -5.28 -0.91
CA ALA A 240 5.19 -4.66 -2.22
C ALA A 240 5.30 -3.13 -2.16
N VAL A 241 4.78 -2.51 -1.09
CA VAL A 241 4.70 -1.05 -0.98
C VAL A 241 6.06 -0.33 -1.12
N PRO A 242 7.17 -0.78 -0.49
CA PRO A 242 8.48 -0.14 -0.67
C PRO A 242 8.95 -0.11 -2.13
N LEU A 243 8.73 -1.20 -2.86
CA LEU A 243 9.09 -1.31 -4.28
C LEU A 243 8.34 -0.26 -5.10
N LEU A 244 7.04 -0.12 -4.85
CA LEU A 244 6.18 0.90 -5.49
C LEU A 244 6.57 2.33 -5.09
N GLY A 245 7.04 2.50 -3.85
CA GLY A 245 7.61 3.73 -3.33
C GLY A 245 9.02 4.05 -3.82
N GLY A 246 9.56 3.30 -4.79
CA GLY A 246 10.91 3.50 -5.31
C GLY A 246 12.00 3.20 -4.28
N ASN A 247 11.74 2.30 -3.34
CA ASN A 247 12.58 1.96 -2.20
C ASN A 247 12.99 3.18 -1.35
N HIS A 248 12.22 4.28 -1.39
CA HIS A 248 12.47 5.48 -0.61
C HIS A 248 11.44 5.58 0.52
N PRO A 249 11.81 5.97 1.76
CA PRO A 249 10.87 6.03 2.89
C PRO A 249 9.66 6.93 2.62
N ILE A 250 9.88 8.12 2.05
CA ILE A 250 8.78 9.04 1.67
C ILE A 250 7.89 8.42 0.59
N GLY A 251 8.49 7.78 -0.43
CA GLY A 251 7.72 7.13 -1.48
C GLY A 251 6.94 5.92 -0.96
N THR A 252 7.51 5.19 -0.01
CA THR A 252 6.83 4.10 0.73
C THR A 252 5.64 4.66 1.50
N GLY A 253 5.81 5.80 2.18
CA GLY A 253 4.72 6.54 2.84
C GLY A 253 3.57 6.88 1.90
N LEU A 254 3.88 7.47 0.74
CA LEU A 254 2.88 7.82 -0.27
C LEU A 254 2.20 6.57 -0.86
N ALA A 255 2.95 5.51 -1.14
CA ALA A 255 2.39 4.26 -1.64
C ALA A 255 1.46 3.61 -0.60
N SER A 256 1.83 3.59 0.69
CA SER A 256 0.94 3.10 1.77
C SER A 256 -0.36 3.89 1.86
N LEU A 257 -0.32 5.21 1.61
CA LEU A 257 -1.53 6.04 1.56
C LEU A 257 -2.45 5.62 0.41
N VAL A 258 -1.89 5.29 -0.76
CA VAL A 258 -2.67 4.79 -1.90
C VAL A 258 -3.34 3.45 -1.56
N PHE A 259 -2.63 2.52 -0.91
CA PHE A 259 -3.26 1.28 -0.45
C PHE A 259 -4.32 1.51 0.63
N GLY A 260 -4.05 2.40 1.59
CA GLY A 260 -5.03 2.78 2.60
C GLY A 260 -6.26 3.51 2.03
N PHE A 261 -6.13 4.15 0.86
CA PHE A 261 -7.27 4.68 0.10
C PHE A 261 -8.11 3.53 -0.48
N PHE A 262 -7.49 2.53 -1.12
CA PHE A 262 -8.21 1.36 -1.64
C PHE A 262 -8.88 0.53 -0.54
N ASP A 263 -8.22 0.35 0.60
CA ASP A 263 -8.84 -0.29 1.77
C ASP A 263 -10.02 0.53 2.31
N ALA A 264 -9.89 1.86 2.40
CA ALA A 264 -10.99 2.72 2.86
C ALA A 264 -12.18 2.70 1.88
N LEU A 265 -11.89 2.65 0.59
CA LEU A 265 -12.89 2.49 -0.46
C LEU A 265 -13.59 1.13 -0.34
N ALA A 266 -12.83 0.05 -0.10
CA ALA A 266 -13.37 -1.28 0.16
C ALA A 266 -14.30 -1.28 1.37
N ILE A 267 -13.90 -0.66 2.49
CA ILE A 267 -14.75 -0.57 3.68
C ILE A 267 -16.04 0.21 3.38
N ARG A 268 -15.96 1.31 2.63
CA ARG A 268 -17.14 2.09 2.26
C ARG A 268 -18.09 1.30 1.36
N ILE A 269 -17.57 0.58 0.36
CA ILE A 269 -18.38 -0.30 -0.50
C ILE A 269 -18.95 -1.47 0.32
N GLY A 270 -18.19 -2.03 1.26
CA GLY A 270 -18.65 -3.11 2.14
C GLY A 270 -19.74 -2.72 3.13
N SER A 271 -20.03 -1.42 3.28
CA SER A 271 -21.21 -0.95 4.03
C SER A 271 -22.51 -1.06 3.24
N LEU A 272 -22.42 -1.32 1.93
CA LEU A 272 -23.55 -1.72 1.10
C LEU A 272 -23.87 -3.21 1.37
N GLN A 273 -25.09 -3.67 1.12
CA GLN A 273 -25.57 -5.04 1.41
C GLN A 273 -24.96 -6.13 0.49
N ILE A 274 -23.69 -5.99 0.11
CA ILE A 274 -22.94 -6.80 -0.85
C ILE A 274 -22.15 -7.87 -0.08
N PRO A 275 -21.90 -9.08 -0.66
CA PRO A 275 -21.01 -10.06 -0.06
C PRO A 275 -19.64 -9.49 0.34
N SER A 276 -19.16 -9.82 1.54
CA SER A 276 -17.96 -9.21 2.12
C SER A 276 -16.65 -9.57 1.41
N GLN A 277 -16.64 -10.66 0.63
CA GLN A 277 -15.50 -11.07 -0.19
C GLN A 277 -15.19 -10.05 -1.28
N VAL A 278 -16.21 -9.33 -1.75
CA VAL A 278 -16.14 -8.44 -2.90
C VAL A 278 -15.29 -7.19 -2.61
N PRO A 279 -15.61 -6.37 -1.60
CA PRO A 279 -14.77 -5.23 -1.28
C PRO A 279 -13.37 -5.66 -0.85
N GLN A 280 -13.23 -6.84 -0.23
CA GLN A 280 -11.94 -7.39 0.18
C GLN A 280 -11.00 -7.70 -0.99
N MET A 281 -11.49 -7.88 -2.22
CA MET A 281 -10.64 -8.10 -3.40
C MET A 281 -9.94 -6.82 -3.89
N ILE A 282 -10.52 -5.65 -3.62
CA ILE A 282 -10.06 -4.35 -4.16
C ILE A 282 -8.57 -4.08 -3.81
N PRO A 283 -8.11 -4.24 -2.56
CA PRO A 283 -6.72 -3.96 -2.20
C PRO A 283 -5.74 -4.92 -2.87
N TYR A 284 -6.08 -6.21 -2.99
CA TYR A 284 -5.22 -7.20 -3.64
C TYR A 284 -5.09 -6.94 -5.13
N ILE A 285 -6.19 -6.58 -5.80
CA ILE A 285 -6.15 -6.26 -7.23
C ILE A 285 -5.38 -4.96 -7.46
N ALA A 286 -5.57 -3.94 -6.60
CA ALA A 286 -4.72 -2.75 -6.62
C ALA A 286 -3.24 -3.10 -6.44
N THR A 287 -2.90 -4.08 -5.60
CA THR A 287 -1.52 -4.53 -5.38
C THR A 287 -0.92 -5.18 -6.62
N VAL A 288 -1.62 -6.16 -7.20
CA VAL A 288 -1.19 -6.85 -8.44
C VAL A 288 -0.99 -5.83 -9.55
N MET A 289 -1.94 -4.92 -9.72
CA MET A 289 -1.87 -3.89 -10.75
C MET A 289 -0.71 -2.91 -10.52
N ALA A 290 -0.50 -2.45 -9.28
CA ALA A 290 0.61 -1.58 -8.95
C ALA A 290 1.96 -2.25 -9.23
N LEU A 291 2.11 -3.54 -8.92
CA LEU A 291 3.32 -4.30 -9.24
C LEU A 291 3.53 -4.46 -10.74
N VAL A 292 2.47 -4.70 -11.52
CA VAL A 292 2.54 -4.73 -12.99
C VAL A 292 2.97 -3.37 -13.53
N ILE A 293 2.40 -2.27 -13.03
CA ILE A 293 2.81 -0.89 -13.38
C ILE A 293 4.30 -0.71 -13.13
N TYR A 294 4.77 -1.05 -11.93
CA TYR A 294 6.16 -0.91 -11.54
C TYR A 294 7.09 -1.76 -12.41
N ALA A 295 6.76 -3.02 -12.65
CA ALA A 295 7.53 -3.90 -13.51
C ALA A 295 7.64 -3.37 -14.95
N LEU A 296 6.55 -2.82 -15.50
CA LEU A 296 6.56 -2.20 -16.81
C LEU A 296 7.41 -0.92 -16.83
N GLN A 297 7.30 -0.06 -15.82
CA GLN A 297 8.13 1.14 -15.68
C GLN A 297 9.63 0.81 -15.56
N ALA A 298 9.98 -0.22 -14.81
CA ALA A 298 11.35 -0.69 -14.66
C ALA A 298 11.93 -1.15 -16.01
N ARG A 299 11.17 -1.97 -16.76
CA ARG A 299 11.53 -2.41 -18.11
C ARG A 299 11.70 -1.24 -19.08
N GLN A 300 10.79 -0.26 -19.02
CA GLN A 300 10.87 0.95 -19.84
C GLN A 300 12.13 1.75 -19.55
N THR A 301 12.47 1.92 -18.27
CA THR A 301 13.65 2.69 -17.87
C THR A 301 14.94 2.06 -18.41
N LEU A 302 15.06 0.73 -18.38
CA LEU A 302 16.18 0.01 -18.97
C LEU A 302 16.24 0.19 -20.49
N ARG A 303 15.10 0.08 -21.17
CA ARG A 303 15.01 0.31 -22.61
C ARG A 303 15.41 1.73 -23.01
N VAL A 304 14.98 2.74 -22.25
CA VAL A 304 15.36 4.14 -22.46
C VAL A 304 16.87 4.35 -22.29
N ARG A 305 17.50 3.69 -21.31
CA ARG A 305 18.97 3.74 -21.15
C ARG A 305 19.69 3.11 -22.34
N ALA A 306 19.22 1.96 -22.81
CA ALA A 306 19.78 1.30 -23.99
C ALA A 306 19.63 2.17 -25.25
N LEU A 307 18.46 2.78 -25.46
CA LEU A 307 18.22 3.69 -26.57
C LEU A 307 19.08 4.96 -26.48
N ARG A 308 19.24 5.52 -25.28
CA ARG A 308 20.14 6.66 -25.08
C ARG A 308 21.60 6.30 -25.41
N ALA A 309 22.03 5.09 -25.09
CA ALA A 309 23.36 4.62 -25.46
C ALA A 309 23.51 4.40 -26.97
N ALA A 310 22.44 3.98 -27.66
CA ALA A 310 22.44 3.74 -29.11
C ALA A 310 22.31 5.03 -29.94
N GLU A 311 21.43 5.96 -29.54
CA GLU A 311 21.13 7.21 -30.28
C GLU A 311 22.11 8.34 -29.96
N GLY A 312 22.89 8.25 -28.88
CA GLY A 312 23.89 9.25 -28.51
C GLY A 312 23.32 10.67 -28.42
N GLU A 313 23.84 11.57 -29.25
CA GLU A 313 23.42 12.99 -29.31
C GLU A 313 22.01 13.20 -29.86
N ASN A 314 21.47 12.24 -30.62
CA ASN A 314 20.13 12.31 -31.20
C ASN A 314 19.01 11.94 -30.20
N PHE A 315 19.37 11.51 -28.99
CA PHE A 315 18.41 11.05 -27.99
C PHE A 315 17.59 12.21 -27.39
N ASN A 316 16.29 12.25 -27.73
CA ASN A 316 15.36 13.25 -27.20
C ASN A 316 14.83 12.86 -25.80
N ALA A 317 15.61 13.15 -24.76
CA ALA A 317 15.27 12.82 -23.37
C ALA A 317 13.93 13.41 -22.86
N PRO A 318 13.54 14.66 -23.19
CA PRO A 318 12.22 15.19 -22.84
C PRO A 318 11.05 14.43 -23.48
N ARG A 319 11.20 13.96 -24.73
CA ARG A 319 10.18 13.18 -25.44
C ARG A 319 9.99 11.81 -24.79
N TRP A 320 11.07 11.10 -24.51
CA TRP A 320 11.01 9.81 -23.82
C TRP A 320 10.42 9.88 -22.41
N ARG A 321 10.69 10.95 -21.66
CA ARG A 321 10.03 11.18 -20.35
C ARG A 321 8.52 11.37 -20.48
N ALA A 322 8.05 12.05 -21.53
CA ALA A 322 6.61 12.21 -21.79
C ALA A 322 5.96 10.86 -22.15
N ILE A 323 6.61 10.07 -23.00
CA ILE A 323 6.17 8.71 -23.36
C ILE A 323 6.01 7.86 -22.10
N GLN A 324 7.01 7.87 -21.21
CA GLN A 324 6.98 7.10 -19.96
C GLN A 324 5.80 7.54 -19.07
N ARG A 325 5.66 8.84 -18.80
CA ARG A 325 4.57 9.38 -17.98
C ARG A 325 3.18 9.03 -18.54
N LEU A 326 3.01 9.13 -19.85
CA LEU A 326 1.76 8.81 -20.52
C LEU A 326 1.48 7.30 -20.55
N SER A 327 2.49 6.46 -20.70
CA SER A 327 2.32 5.01 -20.55
C SER A 327 1.83 4.68 -19.14
N VAL A 328 2.40 5.29 -18.08
CA VAL A 328 1.93 5.12 -16.70
C VAL A 328 0.48 5.55 -16.53
N LEU A 329 0.06 6.65 -17.16
CA LEU A 329 -1.33 7.07 -17.17
C LEU A 329 -2.27 5.98 -17.72
N HIS A 330 -1.91 5.32 -18.83
CA HIS A 330 -2.74 4.25 -19.41
C HIS A 330 -2.84 3.05 -18.49
N VAL A 331 -1.75 2.68 -17.80
CA VAL A 331 -1.83 1.59 -16.83
C VAL A 331 -2.69 1.98 -15.62
N PHE A 332 -2.58 3.22 -15.14
CA PHE A 332 -3.42 3.72 -14.05
C PHE A 332 -4.91 3.74 -14.43
N LEU A 333 -5.24 4.17 -15.64
CA LEU A 333 -6.61 4.16 -16.15
C LEU A 333 -7.15 2.74 -16.33
N ALA A 334 -6.33 1.82 -16.86
CA ALA A 334 -6.67 0.41 -16.92
C ALA A 334 -6.86 -0.21 -15.52
N MET A 335 -6.14 0.26 -14.50
CA MET A 335 -6.34 -0.18 -13.12
C MET A 335 -7.70 0.24 -12.58
N ILE A 336 -8.13 1.48 -12.83
CA ILE A 336 -9.49 1.93 -12.47
C ILE A 336 -10.54 1.09 -13.23
N ALA A 337 -10.26 0.72 -14.48
CA ALA A 337 -11.14 -0.13 -15.26
C ALA A 337 -11.31 -1.54 -14.71
N VAL A 338 -10.23 -2.16 -14.22
CA VAL A 338 -10.33 -3.46 -13.55
C VAL A 338 -11.23 -3.35 -12.31
N ILE A 339 -11.19 -2.24 -11.57
CA ILE A 339 -12.10 -2.00 -10.44
C ILE A 339 -13.56 -1.98 -10.90
N GLY A 340 -13.85 -1.33 -12.02
CA GLY A 340 -15.18 -1.37 -12.63
C GLY A 340 -15.62 -2.80 -12.97
N LEU A 341 -14.73 -3.62 -13.52
CA LEU A 341 -15.02 -5.02 -13.86
C LEU A 341 -15.32 -5.87 -12.62
N ILE A 342 -14.61 -5.63 -11.51
CA ILE A 342 -14.93 -6.24 -10.21
C ILE A 342 -16.35 -5.82 -9.82
N VAL A 343 -16.63 -4.51 -9.73
CA VAL A 343 -17.95 -3.98 -9.35
C VAL A 343 -19.07 -4.59 -10.21
N SER A 344 -18.86 -4.67 -11.53
CA SER A 344 -19.76 -5.34 -12.47
C SER A 344 -20.00 -6.81 -12.15
N ALA A 345 -18.95 -7.60 -11.98
CA ALA A 345 -19.09 -9.02 -11.67
C ALA A 345 -19.89 -9.23 -10.37
N ASN A 346 -19.78 -8.29 -9.44
CA ASN A 346 -20.44 -8.37 -8.14
C ASN A 346 -21.91 -7.97 -8.16
N LEU A 347 -22.26 -6.96 -8.98
CA LEU A 347 -23.65 -6.63 -9.25
C LEU A 347 -24.41 -7.83 -9.87
N LEU A 348 -23.73 -8.60 -10.74
CA LEU A 348 -24.28 -9.84 -11.31
C LEU A 348 -24.37 -11.00 -10.30
N ALA A 349 -23.37 -11.12 -9.42
CA ALA A 349 -23.31 -12.22 -8.46
C ALA A 349 -24.29 -12.07 -7.29
N ALA A 350 -24.62 -10.83 -6.90
CA ALA A 350 -25.51 -10.55 -5.77
C ALA A 350 -26.51 -9.42 -6.08
N PRO A 351 -27.40 -9.60 -7.07
CA PRO A 351 -28.31 -8.54 -7.52
C PRO A 351 -29.24 -8.00 -6.43
N ASN A 352 -29.65 -8.85 -5.49
CA ASN A 352 -30.53 -8.48 -4.38
C ASN A 352 -29.89 -7.46 -3.43
N ALA A 353 -28.56 -7.38 -3.39
CA ALA A 353 -27.82 -6.37 -2.63
C ALA A 353 -27.98 -4.95 -3.19
N PHE A 354 -28.45 -4.82 -4.44
CA PHE A 354 -28.43 -3.60 -5.23
C PHE A 354 -29.81 -3.25 -5.79
N GLY A 355 -30.88 -3.56 -5.05
CA GLY A 355 -32.25 -3.24 -5.48
C GLY A 355 -32.89 -4.31 -6.38
N GLY A 356 -32.33 -5.52 -6.44
CA GLY A 356 -32.88 -6.67 -7.16
C GLY A 356 -32.27 -6.87 -8.56
N PRO A 357 -32.57 -8.02 -9.21
CA PRO A 357 -32.01 -8.37 -10.52
C PRO A 357 -32.30 -7.33 -11.60
N ASP A 358 -33.48 -6.72 -11.57
CA ASP A 358 -33.95 -5.80 -12.60
C ASP A 358 -33.19 -4.46 -12.60
N SER A 359 -32.63 -4.05 -11.45
CA SER A 359 -31.83 -2.84 -11.33
C SER A 359 -30.33 -3.13 -11.37
N ALA A 360 -29.89 -4.22 -10.75
CA ALA A 360 -28.48 -4.58 -10.64
C ALA A 360 -27.89 -5.09 -11.96
N ASN A 361 -28.58 -5.98 -12.68
CA ASN A 361 -28.07 -6.61 -13.89
C ASN A 361 -27.76 -5.63 -15.04
N PRO A 362 -28.64 -4.65 -15.37
CA PRO A 362 -28.33 -3.69 -16.44
C PRO A 362 -27.17 -2.76 -16.05
N LEU A 363 -27.09 -2.33 -14.79
CA LEU A 363 -25.96 -1.54 -14.28
C LEU A 363 -24.66 -2.32 -14.33
N ALA A 364 -24.71 -3.60 -13.94
CA ALA A 364 -23.57 -4.50 -14.00
C ALA A 364 -23.06 -4.64 -15.43
N ALA A 365 -23.94 -5.00 -16.37
CA ALA A 365 -23.59 -5.16 -17.77
C ALA A 365 -22.98 -3.87 -18.34
N GLY A 366 -23.56 -2.71 -18.03
CA GLY A 366 -23.02 -1.41 -18.43
C GLY A 366 -21.59 -1.17 -17.92
N ILE A 367 -21.39 -1.29 -16.61
CA ILE A 367 -20.08 -1.07 -15.99
C ILE A 367 -19.04 -2.08 -16.51
N GLY A 368 -19.42 -3.35 -16.65
CA GLY A 368 -18.54 -4.43 -17.11
C GLY A 368 -18.09 -4.23 -18.54
N VAL A 369 -19.02 -3.98 -19.46
CA VAL A 369 -18.73 -3.74 -20.88
C VAL A 369 -17.83 -2.52 -21.04
N ILE A 370 -18.17 -1.41 -20.38
CA ILE A 370 -17.36 -0.19 -20.41
C ILE A 370 -15.94 -0.47 -19.89
N SER A 371 -15.82 -1.21 -18.79
CA SER A 371 -14.53 -1.55 -18.19
C SER A 371 -13.67 -2.42 -19.11
N ILE A 372 -14.25 -3.44 -19.75
CA ILE A 372 -13.55 -4.29 -20.73
C ILE A 372 -13.06 -3.46 -21.92
N ILE A 373 -13.90 -2.58 -22.45
CA ILE A 373 -13.54 -1.71 -23.58
C ILE A 373 -12.37 -0.80 -23.20
N LEU A 374 -12.41 -0.17 -22.01
CA LEU A 374 -11.35 0.74 -21.57
C LEU A 374 -10.03 0.02 -21.28
N ILE A 375 -10.08 -1.20 -20.75
CA ILE A 375 -8.90 -2.07 -20.63
C ILE A 375 -8.33 -2.40 -22.01
N ALA A 376 -9.18 -2.87 -22.93
CA ALA A 376 -8.77 -3.25 -24.28
C ALA A 376 -8.19 -2.06 -25.07
N ALA A 377 -8.77 -0.87 -24.92
CA ALA A 377 -8.28 0.36 -25.53
C ALA A 377 -6.93 0.81 -24.94
N SER A 378 -6.70 0.58 -23.65
CA SER A 378 -5.45 0.96 -22.97
C SER A 378 -4.32 -0.05 -23.20
N ALA A 379 -4.64 -1.34 -23.35
CA ALA A 379 -3.68 -2.44 -23.46
C ALA A 379 -2.57 -2.25 -24.55
N PRO A 380 -2.86 -1.74 -25.76
CA PRO A 380 -1.85 -1.47 -26.78
C PRO A 380 -0.74 -0.53 -26.34
N PHE A 381 -1.07 0.50 -25.54
CA PHE A 381 -0.15 1.51 -25.04
C PHE A 381 0.66 1.03 -23.82
N ILE A 382 0.11 0.05 -23.11
CA ILE A 382 0.77 -0.64 -21.99
C ILE A 382 1.80 -1.64 -22.54
N ALA A 383 1.41 -2.45 -23.53
CA ALA A 383 2.26 -3.50 -24.09
C ALA A 383 3.39 -2.94 -24.97
N ARG A 384 3.11 -1.89 -25.76
CA ARG A 384 4.08 -1.26 -26.66
C ARG A 384 4.07 0.25 -26.47
N VAL A 385 4.98 0.71 -25.63
CA VAL A 385 5.13 2.10 -25.19
C VAL A 385 5.43 3.06 -26.35
N GLU A 386 6.06 2.57 -27.41
CA GLU A 386 6.30 3.33 -28.64
C GLU A 386 4.99 3.71 -29.35
N ARG A 387 3.90 2.94 -29.15
CA ARG A 387 2.57 3.29 -29.67
C ARG A 387 2.04 4.58 -29.06
N THR A 388 2.44 4.92 -27.83
CA THR A 388 2.08 6.21 -27.23
C THR A 388 2.63 7.38 -28.02
N ALA A 389 3.81 7.23 -28.63
CA ALA A 389 4.41 8.25 -29.49
C ALA A 389 3.90 8.18 -30.94
N SER A 390 3.84 6.97 -31.53
CA SER A 390 3.43 6.83 -32.94
C SER A 390 1.94 7.08 -33.16
N HIS A 391 1.11 6.87 -32.13
CA HIS A 391 -0.34 7.11 -32.15
C HIS A 391 -0.74 8.07 -31.02
N ALA A 392 -0.04 9.21 -30.91
CA ALA A 392 -0.24 10.17 -29.82
C ALA A 392 -1.69 10.69 -29.69
N LEU A 393 -2.38 10.94 -30.81
CA LEU A 393 -3.78 11.37 -30.80
C LEU A 393 -4.73 10.27 -30.29
N LEU A 394 -4.48 9.02 -30.66
CA LEU A 394 -5.27 7.87 -30.19
C LEU A 394 -5.03 7.66 -28.68
N SER A 395 -3.78 7.80 -28.24
CA SER A 395 -3.42 7.77 -26.82
C SER A 395 -4.12 8.88 -26.02
N ALA A 396 -4.17 10.10 -26.57
CA ALA A 396 -4.92 11.20 -25.96
C ALA A 396 -6.39 10.81 -25.81
N ALA A 397 -7.05 10.43 -26.91
CA ALA A 397 -8.47 10.08 -26.92
C ALA A 397 -8.81 8.94 -25.95
N VAL A 398 -8.01 7.88 -25.90
CA VAL A 398 -8.23 6.75 -24.97
C VAL A 398 -8.08 7.20 -23.52
N SER A 399 -7.04 7.98 -23.22
CA SER A 399 -6.80 8.43 -21.85
C SER A 399 -7.84 9.44 -21.35
N THR A 400 -8.29 10.36 -22.22
CA THR A 400 -9.32 11.34 -21.90
C THR A 400 -10.68 10.67 -21.75
N LEU A 401 -11.04 9.75 -22.64
CA LEU A 401 -12.30 9.00 -22.55
C LEU A 401 -12.33 8.15 -21.28
N SER A 402 -11.24 7.44 -20.97
CA SER A 402 -11.16 6.63 -19.74
C SER A 402 -11.35 7.51 -18.50
N LEU A 403 -10.64 8.64 -18.41
CA LEU A 403 -10.78 9.53 -17.25
C LEU A 403 -12.16 10.20 -17.20
N ALA A 404 -12.75 10.53 -18.35
CA ALA A 404 -14.11 11.07 -18.44
C ALA A 404 -15.14 10.12 -17.87
N VAL A 405 -15.07 8.84 -18.27
CA VAL A 405 -15.98 7.81 -17.78
C VAL A 405 -15.78 7.59 -16.28
N TYR A 406 -14.54 7.40 -15.80
CA TYR A 406 -14.32 7.06 -14.40
C TYR A 406 -14.53 8.21 -13.44
N LEU A 407 -13.97 9.38 -13.76
CA LEU A 407 -14.14 10.57 -12.94
C LEU A 407 -15.57 11.09 -13.07
N GLY A 408 -16.21 10.95 -14.23
CA GLY A 408 -17.62 11.28 -14.42
C GLY A 408 -18.55 10.39 -13.61
N LEU A 409 -18.30 9.07 -13.54
CA LEU A 409 -19.05 8.16 -12.66
C LEU A 409 -18.89 8.53 -11.18
N PHE A 410 -17.68 8.92 -10.76
CA PHE A 410 -17.44 9.37 -9.39
C PHE A 410 -18.10 10.72 -9.09
N LEU A 411 -17.95 11.70 -9.99
CA LEU A 411 -18.50 13.04 -9.83
C LEU A 411 -20.03 13.05 -9.98
N ALA A 412 -20.62 12.07 -10.67
CA ALA A 412 -22.06 11.88 -10.73
C ALA A 412 -22.69 11.58 -9.37
N LEU A 413 -21.89 11.25 -8.34
CA LEU A 413 -22.35 11.16 -6.95
C LEU A 413 -22.65 12.53 -6.32
N PHE A 414 -22.13 13.61 -6.93
CA PHE A 414 -22.18 14.97 -6.39
C PHE A 414 -22.77 16.01 -7.36
N PHE A 415 -22.75 15.70 -8.66
CA PHE A 415 -23.18 16.59 -9.75
C PHE A 415 -24.06 15.84 -10.76
N GLU A 416 -24.78 16.56 -11.61
CA GLU A 416 -25.50 15.96 -12.74
C GLU A 416 -24.56 15.21 -13.69
N VAL A 417 -25.01 14.07 -14.22
CA VAL A 417 -24.20 13.15 -15.02
C VAL A 417 -23.52 13.84 -16.21
N GLY A 418 -24.24 14.72 -16.92
CA GLY A 418 -23.68 15.47 -18.05
C GLY A 418 -22.54 16.40 -17.65
N VAL A 419 -22.69 17.10 -16.52
CA VAL A 419 -21.67 17.99 -15.96
C VAL A 419 -20.47 17.18 -15.45
N ALA A 420 -20.73 16.06 -14.77
CA ALA A 420 -19.70 15.17 -14.25
C ALA A 420 -18.81 14.58 -15.36
N LEU A 421 -19.42 14.11 -16.46
CA LEU A 421 -18.69 13.59 -17.63
C LEU A 421 -17.89 14.68 -18.33
N ALA A 422 -18.46 15.89 -18.47
CA ALA A 422 -17.76 17.03 -19.05
C ALA A 422 -16.52 17.42 -18.23
N ILE A 423 -16.65 17.52 -16.90
CA ILE A 423 -15.52 17.79 -15.99
C ILE A 423 -14.46 16.69 -16.12
N GLY A 424 -14.87 15.42 -16.16
CA GLY A 424 -13.97 14.30 -16.35
C GLY A 424 -13.19 14.37 -17.67
N ALA A 425 -13.84 14.72 -18.77
CA ALA A 425 -13.20 14.86 -20.08
C ALA A 425 -12.20 16.02 -20.13
N ILE A 426 -12.57 17.17 -19.54
CA ILE A 426 -11.69 18.35 -19.44
C ILE A 426 -10.44 18.01 -18.62
N LEU A 427 -10.63 17.37 -17.46
CA LEU A 427 -9.52 16.93 -16.62
C LEU A 427 -8.66 15.88 -17.31
N GLY A 428 -9.26 14.96 -18.06
CA GLY A 428 -8.53 13.96 -18.85
C GLY A 428 -7.61 14.61 -19.87
N ALA A 429 -8.13 15.58 -20.63
CA ALA A 429 -7.34 16.34 -21.59
C ALA A 429 -6.23 17.14 -20.90
N ALA A 430 -6.54 17.79 -19.78
CA ALA A 430 -5.58 18.56 -19.01
C ALA A 430 -4.44 17.67 -18.47
N VAL A 431 -4.76 16.53 -17.87
CA VAL A 431 -3.78 15.56 -17.35
C VAL A 431 -2.89 15.05 -18.47
N TRP A 432 -3.46 14.66 -19.61
CA TRP A 432 -2.67 14.19 -20.75
C TRP A 432 -1.70 15.26 -21.29
N LEU A 433 -2.16 16.52 -21.36
CA LEU A 433 -1.33 17.65 -21.77
C LEU A 433 -0.20 17.94 -20.77
N VAL A 434 -0.50 17.96 -19.46
CA VAL A 434 0.45 18.21 -18.37
C VAL A 434 1.55 17.14 -18.31
N LEU A 435 1.21 15.88 -18.60
CA LEU A 435 2.18 14.79 -18.65
C LEU A 435 3.11 14.84 -19.88
N GLY A 436 2.90 15.80 -20.77
CA GLY A 436 3.79 16.10 -21.89
C GLY A 436 3.23 15.72 -23.26
N GLY A 437 1.92 15.46 -23.38
CA GLY A 437 1.29 15.06 -24.64
C GLY A 437 1.51 16.03 -25.81
N ARG A 438 1.63 17.35 -25.54
CA ARG A 438 1.97 18.36 -26.58
C ARG A 438 3.26 18.02 -27.33
N ARG A 439 4.25 17.46 -26.64
CA ARG A 439 5.56 17.10 -27.23
C ARG A 439 5.50 15.86 -28.12
N LEU A 440 4.45 15.05 -27.99
CA LEU A 440 4.25 13.87 -28.86
C LEU A 440 3.52 14.24 -30.15
N ILE A 441 2.73 15.31 -30.13
CA ILE A 441 2.01 15.82 -31.31
C ILE A 441 2.95 16.62 -32.22
N GLN A 442 3.89 17.36 -31.64
CA GLN A 442 4.91 18.09 -32.39
C GLN A 442 5.85 17.06 -33.08
N ARG A 443 5.74 16.91 -34.41
CA ARG A 443 6.67 16.09 -35.20
C ARG A 443 8.10 16.60 -34.99
N ASP A 444 9.03 15.73 -34.58
CA ASP A 444 10.46 16.03 -34.61
C ASP A 444 10.84 16.36 -36.06
N GLN A 445 11.04 17.64 -36.37
CA GLN A 445 11.51 18.11 -37.67
C GLN A 445 12.95 17.63 -37.99
N ARG A 446 13.59 16.90 -37.08
CA ARG A 446 14.98 16.40 -37.21
C ARG A 446 15.11 15.03 -37.87
N LEU A 447 13.99 14.39 -38.24
CA LEU A 447 13.95 13.09 -38.93
C LEU A 447 13.40 13.18 -40.36
N ALA A 448 13.56 14.33 -41.02
CA ALA A 448 13.40 14.36 -42.47
C ALA A 448 14.58 13.56 -43.08
N PRO A 449 14.36 12.53 -43.90
CA PRO A 449 15.45 11.94 -44.65
C PRO A 449 16.08 13.05 -45.49
N ALA A 450 17.40 13.15 -45.46
CA ALA A 450 18.14 13.95 -46.42
C ALA A 450 17.86 13.34 -47.80
N THR A 451 16.84 13.86 -48.48
CA THR A 451 16.57 13.52 -49.87
C THR A 451 17.59 14.27 -50.71
N SER A 452 18.59 13.51 -51.16
CA SER A 452 19.43 13.64 -52.37
C SER A 452 19.76 15.04 -52.88
#